data_AF-A0A955K6Z4-F1
#
_entry.id   AF-A0A955K6Z4-F1
#
_cell.length_a   1.000
_cell.length_b   1.000
_cell.length_c   1.000
_cell.angle_alpha   90.00
_cell.angle_beta   90.00
_cell.angle_gamma   90.00
#
_symmetry.space_group_name_H-M   'P 1'
#
loop_
_entity.id
_entity.type
_entity.pdbx_description
1 polymer ?
#
loop_
_entity_poly.entity_id
_entity_poly.type
_entity_poly.pdbx_seq_one_letter_code
_entity_poly.pdbx_strand_id
1 'polypeptide(L)'
;IMNYPKQVKKNWHSSTVDELMDFFLTSKVTGLSSSEVFKRSQSLGTNTGGIISQTSSPFFKTACLRDKKRQTISIDNLVLGDIVFLEAGKMVPADIRMIEVKNLALDQSLLNGSNAPAYKHSLASLSKNTDPMGYKNMAYAGSFVINGDAKGVVVGVGPHTQASELNISSQKPLGGWRITRKVKNFARLGIVIQNSDILKQLKHIDTVIINL
;
A
#
# COMPACT_ATOMS: atom_id res chain seq x y z
N ILE A 1 -24.54 -12.30 -16.47
CA ILE A 1 -23.98 -11.23 -15.62
C ILE A 1 -22.70 -11.79 -15.02
N MET A 2 -21.54 -11.21 -15.35
CA MET A 2 -20.26 -11.69 -14.82
C MET A 2 -20.25 -11.42 -13.31
N ASN A 3 -20.24 -12.48 -12.51
CA ASN A 3 -20.34 -12.38 -11.06
C ASN A 3 -18.92 -12.17 -10.51
N TYR A 4 -18.58 -10.93 -10.14
CA TYR A 4 -17.28 -10.66 -9.53
C TYR A 4 -17.27 -11.21 -8.11
N PRO A 5 -16.14 -11.78 -7.66
CA PRO A 5 -16.05 -12.24 -6.29
C PRO A 5 -16.25 -11.08 -5.32
N LYS A 6 -17.12 -11.28 -4.32
CA LYS A 6 -17.24 -10.35 -3.18
C LYS A 6 -15.88 -10.23 -2.48
N GLN A 7 -15.66 -9.12 -1.78
CA GLN A 7 -14.48 -8.98 -0.94
C GLN A 7 -14.57 -9.96 0.23
N VAL A 8 -13.86 -11.09 0.11
CA VAL A 8 -13.80 -12.16 1.10
C VAL A 8 -12.41 -12.19 1.70
N LYS A 9 -12.33 -12.25 3.03
CA LYS A 9 -11.07 -12.45 3.74
C LYS A 9 -10.61 -13.90 3.57
N LYS A 10 -10.03 -14.21 2.40
CA LYS A 10 -9.43 -15.50 2.07
C LYS A 10 -7.97 -15.51 2.52
N ASN A 11 -7.40 -16.70 2.73
CA ASN A 11 -5.97 -16.89 2.95
C ASN A 11 -5.18 -16.65 1.64
N TRP A 12 -5.14 -15.41 1.16
CA TRP A 12 -4.51 -15.03 -0.11
C TRP A 12 -3.02 -15.39 -0.18
N HIS A 13 -2.36 -15.41 0.98
CA HIS A 13 -0.97 -15.83 1.12
C HIS A 13 -0.75 -17.30 0.70
N SER A 14 -1.78 -18.15 0.78
CA SER A 14 -1.72 -19.57 0.41
C SER A 14 -2.15 -19.84 -1.04
N SER A 15 -2.86 -18.92 -1.69
CA SER A 15 -3.24 -19.09 -3.09
C SER A 15 -2.04 -18.85 -4.02
N THR A 16 -2.02 -19.63 -5.09
CA THR A 16 -1.06 -19.44 -6.19
C THR A 16 -1.37 -18.17 -6.96
N VAL A 17 -0.41 -17.65 -7.72
CA VAL A 17 -0.64 -16.46 -8.53
C VAL A 17 -1.70 -16.71 -9.58
N ASP A 18 -1.69 -17.88 -10.24
CA ASP A 18 -2.64 -18.16 -11.31
C ASP A 18 -4.08 -18.34 -10.78
N GLU A 19 -4.25 -18.97 -9.61
CA GLU A 19 -5.55 -18.99 -8.91
C GLU A 19 -6.10 -17.59 -8.61
N LEU A 20 -5.23 -16.64 -8.26
CA LEU A 20 -5.65 -15.26 -8.01
C LEU A 20 -6.07 -14.56 -9.30
N MET A 21 -5.32 -14.78 -10.39
CA MET A 21 -5.65 -14.20 -11.69
C MET A 21 -7.01 -14.71 -12.18
N ASP A 22 -7.26 -16.01 -12.04
CA ASP A 22 -8.53 -16.64 -12.39
C ASP A 22 -9.66 -16.13 -11.49
N PHE A 23 -9.44 -16.06 -10.18
CA PHE A 23 -10.44 -15.58 -9.23
C PHE A 23 -10.83 -14.13 -9.49
N PHE A 24 -9.85 -13.24 -9.68
CA PHE A 24 -10.11 -11.83 -9.93
C PHE A 24 -10.46 -11.53 -11.38
N LEU A 25 -10.41 -12.52 -12.29
CA LEU A 25 -10.59 -12.33 -13.74
C LEU A 25 -9.69 -11.19 -14.25
N THR A 26 -8.39 -11.28 -13.96
CA THR A 26 -7.38 -10.26 -14.29
C THR A 26 -6.17 -10.91 -14.93
N SER A 27 -5.48 -10.17 -15.81
CA SER A 27 -4.32 -10.68 -16.57
C SER A 27 -3.02 -10.02 -16.13
N LYS A 28 -1.97 -10.82 -15.94
CA LYS A 28 -0.61 -10.35 -15.61
C LYS A 28 -0.01 -9.42 -16.68
N VAL A 29 -0.51 -9.49 -17.90
CA VAL A 29 0.00 -8.75 -19.07
C VAL A 29 -0.84 -7.52 -19.37
N THR A 30 -2.16 -7.63 -19.25
CA THR A 30 -3.07 -6.54 -19.63
C THR A 30 -3.58 -5.75 -18.45
N GLY A 31 -3.57 -6.32 -17.25
CA GLY A 31 -4.32 -5.80 -16.12
C GLY A 31 -5.81 -5.74 -16.40
N LEU A 32 -6.54 -4.97 -15.58
CA LEU A 32 -7.97 -4.74 -15.76
C LEU A 32 -8.24 -3.75 -16.89
N SER A 33 -9.32 -3.96 -17.64
CA SER A 33 -9.83 -2.97 -18.56
C SER A 33 -10.60 -1.85 -17.86
N SER A 34 -10.71 -0.68 -18.48
CA SER A 34 -11.51 0.43 -17.93
C SER A 34 -12.97 0.03 -17.65
N SER A 35 -13.57 -0.81 -18.50
CA SER A 35 -14.95 -1.30 -18.32
C SER A 35 -15.10 -2.20 -17.09
N GLU A 36 -14.07 -2.99 -16.82
CA GLU A 36 -13.97 -3.91 -15.70
C GLU A 36 -13.74 -3.20 -14.37
N VAL A 37 -12.91 -2.16 -14.39
CA VAL A 37 -12.71 -1.27 -13.25
C VAL A 37 -14.02 -0.56 -12.90
N PHE A 38 -14.72 -0.01 -13.90
CA PHE A 38 -16.00 0.66 -13.68
C PHE A 38 -17.01 -0.29 -13.02
N LYS A 39 -17.21 -1.50 -13.58
CA LYS A 39 -18.13 -2.49 -12.99
C LYS A 39 -17.75 -2.91 -11.57
N ARG A 40 -16.46 -3.11 -11.29
CA ARG A 40 -15.97 -3.47 -9.94
C ARG A 40 -16.17 -2.32 -8.96
N SER A 41 -15.87 -1.08 -9.34
CA SER A 41 -16.06 0.08 -8.48
C SER A 41 -17.51 0.24 -8.00
N GLN A 42 -18.48 -0.05 -8.88
CA GLN A 42 -19.91 0.00 -8.56
C GLN A 42 -20.39 -1.19 -7.70
N SER A 43 -19.80 -2.38 -7.88
CA SER A 43 -20.27 -3.61 -7.24
C SER A 43 -19.53 -3.98 -5.96
N LEU A 44 -18.24 -3.69 -5.89
CA LEU A 44 -17.32 -4.08 -4.81
C LEU A 44 -16.72 -2.88 -4.08
N GLY A 45 -16.96 -1.67 -4.58
CA GLY A 45 -16.36 -0.45 -4.05
C GLY A 45 -14.93 -0.23 -4.54
N THR A 46 -14.29 0.76 -3.94
CA THR A 46 -12.91 1.15 -4.23
C THR A 46 -12.11 1.26 -2.94
N ASN A 47 -10.85 1.68 -3.03
CA ASN A 47 -9.98 1.91 -1.89
C ASN A 47 -10.28 3.21 -1.14
N THR A 48 -11.56 3.52 -0.95
CA THR A 48 -12.06 4.66 -0.18
C THR A 48 -12.55 4.20 1.19
N GLY A 49 -12.70 5.13 2.14
CA GLY A 49 -13.31 4.86 3.45
C GLY A 49 -12.44 4.06 4.43
N GLY A 50 -11.29 3.54 4.02
CA GLY A 50 -10.29 2.95 4.92
C GLY A 50 -9.41 3.99 5.61
N ILE A 51 -8.70 3.58 6.67
CA ILE A 51 -7.86 4.47 7.49
C ILE A 51 -6.80 5.22 6.67
N ILE A 52 -6.20 4.54 5.68
CA ILE A 52 -5.19 5.13 4.79
C ILE A 52 -5.80 6.15 3.84
N SER A 53 -6.98 5.86 3.27
CA SER A 53 -7.68 6.80 2.38
C SER A 53 -8.08 8.08 3.13
N GLN A 54 -8.63 7.97 4.33
CA GLN A 54 -9.08 9.13 5.13
C GLN A 54 -7.95 10.09 5.52
N THR A 55 -6.73 9.59 5.71
CA THR A 55 -5.58 10.39 6.20
C THR A 55 -4.71 10.93 5.07
N SER A 56 -4.80 10.37 3.87
CA SER A 56 -3.80 10.54 2.81
C SER A 56 -4.40 10.92 1.45
N SER A 57 -5.68 10.62 1.19
CA SER A 57 -6.28 10.44 -0.14
C SER A 57 -5.91 11.42 -1.29
N PRO A 58 -6.03 12.77 -1.20
CA PRO A 58 -6.03 13.58 -2.42
C PRO A 58 -4.66 13.67 -3.12
N PHE A 59 -3.57 13.36 -2.43
CA PHE A 59 -2.21 13.54 -2.96
C PHE A 59 -1.50 12.23 -3.30
N PHE A 60 -1.94 11.08 -2.76
CA PHE A 60 -1.24 9.82 -3.00
C PHE A 60 -1.71 9.16 -4.29
N LYS A 61 -0.75 8.93 -5.17
CA LYS A 61 -0.95 8.22 -6.42
C LYS A 61 -0.13 6.94 -6.40
N THR A 62 -0.63 5.94 -7.12
CA THR A 62 0.06 4.68 -7.34
C THR A 62 0.09 4.34 -8.83
N ALA A 63 1.08 3.54 -9.22
CA ALA A 63 1.15 3.00 -10.57
C ALA A 63 0.45 1.63 -10.61
N CYS A 64 -0.46 1.43 -11.56
CA CYS A 64 -1.11 0.16 -11.83
C CYS A 64 -1.03 -0.22 -13.32
N LEU A 65 -1.26 -1.49 -13.63
CA LEU A 65 -1.41 -2.00 -14.98
C LEU A 65 -2.91 -2.08 -15.31
N ARG A 66 -3.35 -1.28 -16.28
CA ARG A 66 -4.72 -1.28 -16.81
C ARG A 66 -4.68 -1.06 -18.31
N ASP A 67 -5.57 -1.72 -19.04
CA ASP A 67 -5.64 -1.62 -20.51
C ASP A 67 -4.25 -1.80 -21.19
N LYS A 68 -3.45 -2.76 -20.71
CA LYS A 68 -2.08 -3.07 -21.17
C LYS A 68 -1.05 -1.94 -20.96
N LYS A 69 -1.38 -0.93 -20.16
CA LYS A 69 -0.53 0.25 -19.93
C LYS A 69 -0.27 0.45 -18.45
N ARG A 70 0.94 0.89 -18.11
CA ARG A 70 1.25 1.40 -16.77
C ARG A 70 0.63 2.79 -16.64
N GLN A 71 -0.29 2.94 -15.69
CA GLN A 71 -1.05 4.17 -15.45
C GLN A 71 -0.83 4.63 -14.02
N THR A 72 -0.74 5.94 -13.82
CA THR A 72 -0.70 6.53 -12.47
C THR A 72 -2.09 7.01 -12.10
N ILE A 73 -2.64 6.47 -11.01
CA ILE A 73 -4.02 6.74 -10.55
C ILE A 73 -4.00 7.19 -9.09
N SER A 74 -5.06 7.88 -8.64
CA SER A 74 -5.31 8.07 -7.21
C SER A 74 -5.44 6.71 -6.53
N ILE A 75 -4.88 6.57 -5.33
CA ILE A 75 -5.01 5.32 -4.56
C ILE A 75 -6.46 4.97 -4.27
N ASP A 76 -7.36 5.95 -4.17
CA ASP A 76 -8.80 5.76 -3.93
C ASP A 76 -9.52 5.09 -5.09
N ASN A 77 -8.95 5.16 -6.29
CA ASN A 77 -9.51 4.54 -7.49
C ASN A 77 -9.06 3.09 -7.68
N LEU A 78 -8.28 2.53 -6.75
CA LEU A 78 -7.94 1.12 -6.76
C LEU A 78 -9.16 0.25 -6.48
N VAL A 79 -9.24 -0.86 -7.19
CA VAL A 79 -10.25 -1.91 -7.01
C VAL A 79 -9.58 -3.27 -6.84
N LEU A 80 -10.33 -4.24 -6.33
CA LEU A 80 -9.85 -5.61 -6.24
C LEU A 80 -9.46 -6.17 -7.61
N GLY A 81 -8.31 -6.86 -7.67
CA GLY A 81 -7.78 -7.41 -8.91
C GLY A 81 -6.91 -6.45 -9.74
N ASP A 82 -6.77 -5.18 -9.33
CA ASP A 82 -5.76 -4.31 -9.92
C ASP A 82 -4.37 -4.88 -9.72
N ILE A 83 -3.53 -4.79 -10.75
CA ILE A 83 -2.11 -5.09 -10.63
C ILE A 83 -1.36 -3.78 -10.40
N VAL A 84 -0.68 -3.69 -9.27
CA VAL A 84 0.04 -2.49 -8.84
C VAL A 84 1.55 -2.72 -8.82
N PHE A 85 2.28 -1.62 -8.99
CA PHE A 85 3.73 -1.58 -8.89
C PHE A 85 4.13 -0.90 -7.59
N LEU A 86 5.03 -1.55 -6.84
CA LEU A 86 5.67 -1.01 -5.66
C LEU A 86 7.11 -0.67 -5.99
N GLU A 87 7.57 0.47 -5.49
CA GLU A 87 8.92 0.99 -5.69
C GLU A 87 9.35 1.76 -4.45
N ALA A 88 10.65 1.81 -4.19
CA ALA A 88 11.22 2.45 -3.01
C ALA A 88 10.78 3.91 -2.86
N GLY A 89 10.61 4.35 -1.61
CA GLY A 89 10.18 5.71 -1.29
C GLY A 89 8.66 5.91 -1.34
N LYS A 90 7.87 4.88 -1.65
CA LYS A 90 6.41 4.96 -1.72
C LYS A 90 5.72 4.13 -0.66
N MET A 91 4.51 4.56 -0.30
CA MET A 91 3.62 3.80 0.56
C MET A 91 2.92 2.70 -0.23
N VAL A 92 2.71 1.56 0.41
CA VAL A 92 1.90 0.46 -0.08
C VAL A 92 0.42 0.89 -0.05
N PRO A 93 -0.27 0.97 -1.20
CA PRO A 93 -1.55 1.68 -1.29
C PRO A 93 -2.77 0.87 -0.82
N ALA A 94 -2.66 -0.45 -0.80
CA ALA A 94 -3.72 -1.41 -0.53
C ALA A 94 -3.09 -2.74 -0.06
N ASP A 95 -3.89 -3.70 0.37
CA ASP A 95 -3.38 -5.04 0.65
C ASP A 95 -3.12 -5.78 -0.66
N ILE A 96 -1.90 -6.29 -0.80
CA ILE A 96 -1.36 -6.77 -2.07
C ILE A 96 -0.73 -8.15 -1.88
N ARG A 97 -1.06 -9.05 -2.81
CA ARG A 97 -0.41 -10.35 -2.95
C ARG A 97 0.64 -10.28 -4.06
N MET A 98 1.88 -10.61 -3.72
CA MET A 98 3.05 -10.44 -4.59
C MET A 98 3.05 -11.40 -5.78
N ILE A 99 3.28 -10.86 -6.98
CA ILE A 99 3.47 -11.61 -8.23
C ILE A 99 4.97 -11.73 -8.53
N GLU A 100 5.67 -10.60 -8.49
CA GLU A 100 7.10 -10.49 -8.77
C GLU A 100 7.74 -9.58 -7.71
N VAL A 101 8.93 -9.94 -7.22
CA VAL A 101 9.65 -9.19 -6.20
C VAL A 101 11.13 -9.11 -6.57
N LYS A 102 11.71 -7.92 -6.45
CA LYS A 102 13.14 -7.64 -6.62
C LYS A 102 13.66 -6.91 -5.38
N ASN A 103 14.27 -7.66 -4.45
CA ASN A 103 14.87 -7.13 -3.22
C ASN A 103 13.95 -6.21 -2.40
N LEU A 104 12.65 -6.51 -2.37
CA LEU A 104 11.66 -5.67 -1.68
C LEU A 104 11.81 -5.79 -0.16
N ALA A 105 12.00 -4.65 0.50
CA ALA A 105 11.98 -4.52 1.95
C ALA A 105 10.96 -3.46 2.37
N LEU A 106 10.09 -3.79 3.32
CA LEU A 106 9.04 -2.91 3.80
C LEU A 106 9.25 -2.51 5.26
N ASP A 107 8.96 -1.25 5.58
CA ASP A 107 8.70 -0.80 6.94
C ASP A 107 7.23 -1.09 7.26
N GLN A 108 6.99 -1.92 8.28
CA GLN A 108 5.65 -2.28 8.76
C GLN A 108 5.41 -1.78 10.19
N SER A 109 6.22 -0.84 10.69
CA SER A 109 6.15 -0.31 12.06
C SER A 109 4.80 0.32 12.40
N LEU A 110 4.09 0.86 11.41
CA LEU A 110 2.73 1.37 11.59
C LEU A 110 1.71 0.26 11.90
N LEU A 111 1.93 -0.95 11.38
CA LEU A 111 1.03 -2.10 11.54
C LEU A 111 1.35 -2.92 12.79
N ASN A 112 2.63 -3.09 13.12
CA ASN A 112 3.06 -4.04 14.15
C ASN A 112 4.00 -3.43 15.22
N GLY A 113 4.35 -2.15 15.10
CA GLY A 113 5.25 -1.46 16.04
C GLY A 113 6.74 -1.82 15.93
N SER A 114 7.12 -2.74 15.04
CA SER A 114 8.51 -3.16 14.82
C SER A 114 9.18 -2.33 13.73
N ASN A 115 10.36 -1.78 14.03
CA ASN A 115 11.18 -1.03 13.07
C ASN A 115 12.08 -1.93 12.22
N ALA A 116 12.01 -3.27 12.39
CA ALA A 116 12.83 -4.18 11.61
C ALA A 116 12.29 -4.28 10.17
N PRO A 117 13.15 -4.17 9.13
CA PRO A 117 12.72 -4.34 7.74
C PRO A 117 12.10 -5.72 7.49
N ALA A 118 10.92 -5.73 6.87
CA ALA A 118 10.25 -6.95 6.45
C ALA A 118 10.59 -7.28 4.98
N TYR A 119 11.46 -8.27 4.78
CA TYR A 119 11.86 -8.74 3.45
C TYR A 119 10.77 -9.60 2.81
N LYS A 120 10.44 -9.30 1.55
CA LYS A 120 9.34 -9.93 0.81
C LYS A 120 9.85 -10.80 -0.33
N HIS A 121 9.06 -11.81 -0.68
CA HIS A 121 9.34 -12.79 -1.75
C HIS A 121 8.02 -13.26 -2.37
N SER A 122 7.96 -13.41 -3.69
CA SER A 122 6.72 -13.83 -4.39
C SER A 122 6.37 -15.30 -4.19
N LEU A 123 7.37 -16.18 -4.06
CA LEU A 123 7.23 -17.65 -3.98
C LEU A 123 7.32 -18.20 -2.54
N ALA A 124 7.21 -17.36 -1.51
CA ALA A 124 7.34 -17.84 -0.15
C ALA A 124 6.25 -18.87 0.20
N SER A 125 6.67 -20.09 0.50
CA SER A 125 5.82 -21.08 1.17
C SER A 125 5.72 -20.70 2.64
N LEU A 126 4.50 -20.49 3.13
CA LEU A 126 4.26 -20.04 4.49
C LEU A 126 3.64 -21.18 5.28
N SER A 127 4.16 -21.40 6.50
CA SER A 127 3.56 -22.32 7.46
C SER A 127 2.15 -21.84 7.80
N LYS A 128 1.20 -22.78 7.99
CA LYS A 128 -0.20 -22.48 8.33
C LYS A 128 -0.36 -21.62 9.60
N ASN A 129 0.63 -21.60 10.49
CA ASN A 129 0.60 -20.86 11.76
C ASN A 129 1.43 -19.57 11.75
N THR A 130 1.83 -19.09 10.57
CA THR A 130 2.58 -17.83 10.48
C THR A 130 1.64 -16.66 10.75
N ASP A 131 2.06 -15.73 11.59
CA ASP A 131 1.37 -14.46 11.81
C ASP A 131 1.18 -13.70 10.47
N PRO A 132 0.04 -13.03 10.21
CA PRO A 132 -0.18 -12.31 8.97
C PRO A 132 0.91 -11.29 8.62
N MET A 133 1.47 -10.59 9.61
CA MET A 133 2.57 -9.64 9.36
C MET A 133 3.86 -10.35 8.93
N GLY A 134 4.00 -11.64 9.25
CA GLY A 134 5.09 -12.50 8.81
C GLY A 134 4.96 -13.02 7.37
N TYR A 135 3.84 -12.81 6.68
CA TYR A 135 3.67 -13.27 5.31
C TYR A 135 4.61 -12.52 4.35
N LYS A 136 5.61 -13.23 3.85
CA LYS A 136 6.64 -12.70 2.94
C LYS A 136 6.09 -12.39 1.54
N ASN A 137 4.99 -12.99 1.16
CA ASN A 137 4.37 -12.82 -0.16
C ASN A 137 3.19 -11.83 -0.15
N MET A 138 3.01 -11.12 0.97
CA MET A 138 2.00 -10.09 1.17
C MET A 138 2.66 -8.74 1.48
N ALA A 139 2.09 -7.66 0.97
CA ALA A 139 2.28 -6.30 1.48
C ALA A 139 0.94 -5.73 1.92
N TYR A 140 0.97 -4.92 2.96
CA TYR A 140 -0.24 -4.41 3.60
C TYR A 140 -0.30 -2.89 3.47
N ALA A 141 -1.51 -2.36 3.30
CA ALA A 141 -1.75 -0.93 3.18
C ALA A 141 -1.10 -0.16 4.33
N GLY A 142 -0.46 0.97 4.03
CA GLY A 142 0.23 1.80 5.03
C GLY A 142 1.66 1.36 5.36
N SER A 143 2.12 0.19 4.89
CA SER A 143 3.56 -0.14 4.92
C SER A 143 4.33 0.81 3.99
N PHE A 144 5.61 1.07 4.26
CA PHE A 144 6.46 1.91 3.42
C PHE A 144 7.52 1.08 2.71
N VAL A 145 7.76 1.31 1.42
CA VAL A 145 8.79 0.60 0.66
C VAL A 145 10.16 1.23 0.95
N ILE A 146 10.99 0.51 1.71
CA ILE A 146 12.35 0.95 2.05
C ILE A 146 13.27 0.78 0.84
N ASN A 147 13.17 -0.36 0.16
CA ASN A 147 14.05 -0.72 -0.95
C ASN A 147 13.36 -1.69 -1.92
N GLY A 148 13.88 -1.74 -3.14
CA GLY A 148 13.49 -2.70 -4.17
C GLY A 148 12.18 -2.35 -4.86
N ASP A 149 11.77 -3.26 -5.73
CA ASP A 149 10.57 -3.12 -6.55
C ASP A 149 9.75 -4.40 -6.51
N ALA A 150 8.43 -4.26 -6.70
CA ALA A 150 7.56 -5.42 -6.83
C ALA A 150 6.34 -5.13 -7.71
N LYS A 151 5.74 -6.20 -8.20
CA LYS A 151 4.44 -6.21 -8.85
C LYS A 151 3.53 -7.13 -8.06
N GLY A 152 2.29 -6.72 -7.82
CA GLY A 152 1.33 -7.53 -7.07
C GLY A 152 -0.12 -7.23 -7.41
N VAL A 153 -1.00 -8.16 -7.07
CA VAL A 153 -2.44 -8.02 -7.25
C VAL A 153 -3.08 -7.48 -5.97
N VAL A 154 -3.99 -6.52 -6.10
CA VAL A 154 -4.76 -5.96 -4.99
C VAL A 154 -5.81 -6.98 -4.54
N VAL A 155 -5.73 -7.36 -3.26
CA VAL A 155 -6.62 -8.36 -2.65
C VAL A 155 -7.44 -7.80 -1.49
N GLY A 156 -7.14 -6.58 -1.04
CA GLY A 156 -7.92 -5.87 -0.04
C GLY A 156 -7.81 -4.35 -0.21
N VAL A 157 -8.95 -3.67 -0.18
CA VAL A 157 -9.10 -2.22 -0.33
C VAL A 157 -9.92 -1.62 0.81
N GLY A 158 -9.66 -0.35 1.13
CA GLY A 158 -10.50 0.46 2.02
C GLY A 158 -10.67 -0.14 3.43
N PRO A 159 -11.92 -0.27 3.93
CA PRO A 159 -12.22 -0.82 5.26
C PRO A 159 -11.78 -2.26 5.47
N HIS A 160 -11.49 -2.99 4.39
CA HIS A 160 -11.15 -4.40 4.43
C HIS A 160 -9.64 -4.67 4.36
N THR A 161 -8.82 -3.62 4.40
CA THR A 161 -7.36 -3.76 4.55
C THR A 161 -7.01 -4.17 5.97
N GLN A 162 -5.87 -4.83 6.15
CA GLN A 162 -5.34 -5.19 7.46
C GLN A 162 -5.10 -3.96 8.33
N ALA A 163 -4.75 -2.82 7.71
CA ALA A 163 -4.59 -1.56 8.41
C ALA A 163 -5.89 -1.06 9.05
N SER A 164 -7.01 -1.16 8.32
CA SER A 164 -8.33 -0.80 8.83
C SER A 164 -8.78 -1.77 9.94
N GLU A 165 -8.52 -3.06 9.80
CA GLU A 165 -8.86 -4.05 10.84
C GLU A 165 -8.09 -3.85 12.14
N LEU A 166 -6.81 -3.50 12.06
CA LEU A 166 -5.98 -3.21 13.23
C LEU A 166 -6.29 -1.86 13.87
N ASN A 167 -7.20 -1.07 13.29
CA ASN A 167 -7.58 0.27 13.76
C ASN A 167 -6.37 1.18 14.03
N ILE A 168 -5.42 1.25 13.09
CA ILE A 168 -4.15 1.98 13.29
C ILE A 168 -4.36 3.48 13.60
N SER A 169 -5.48 4.08 13.18
CA SER A 169 -5.86 5.46 13.54
C SER A 169 -5.92 5.71 15.04
N SER A 170 -6.20 4.67 15.84
CA SER A 170 -6.24 4.73 17.30
C SER A 170 -4.86 4.62 17.95
N GLN A 171 -3.81 4.22 17.22
CA GLN A 171 -2.53 3.82 17.81
C GLN A 171 -1.34 4.75 17.51
N LYS A 172 -1.39 5.63 16.49
CA LYS A 172 -0.39 6.69 16.21
C LYS A 172 -0.86 7.60 15.06
N PRO A 173 -0.42 8.88 15.00
CA PRO A 173 -0.58 9.68 13.79
C PRO A 173 0.13 8.98 12.63
N LEU A 174 -0.65 8.58 11.62
CA LEU A 174 -0.18 8.05 10.35
C LEU A 174 0.45 9.20 9.57
N GLY A 175 1.74 9.45 9.80
CA GLY A 175 2.39 10.58 9.19
C GLY A 175 3.87 10.66 9.55
N GLY A 176 4.70 10.15 8.64
CA GLY A 176 6.10 10.53 8.53
C GLY A 176 7.11 9.51 9.07
N TRP A 177 8.17 9.34 8.28
CA TRP A 177 9.43 8.76 8.71
C TRP A 177 9.85 9.37 10.05
N ARG A 178 10.04 8.55 11.09
CA ARG A 178 10.69 9.01 12.32
C ARG A 178 12.17 9.22 12.02
N ILE A 179 12.54 10.44 11.64
CA ILE A 179 13.93 10.90 11.71
C ILE A 179 14.26 11.09 13.18
N THR A 180 14.90 10.12 13.82
CA THR A 180 15.42 10.29 15.19
C THR A 180 16.66 11.19 15.26
N ARG A 181 17.09 11.82 14.16
CA ARG A 181 18.12 12.86 14.18
C ARG A 181 17.50 14.23 14.48
N LYS A 182 18.02 14.90 15.51
CA LYS A 182 17.86 16.35 15.69
C LYS A 182 18.42 17.08 14.45
N VAL A 183 17.57 17.37 13.47
CA VAL A 183 17.93 18.21 12.32
C VAL A 183 17.80 19.67 12.76
N LYS A 184 18.94 20.32 13.00
CA LYS A 184 18.96 21.75 13.39
C LYS A 184 18.89 22.72 12.20
N ASN A 185 19.30 22.30 11.00
CA ASN A 185 19.50 23.20 9.86
C ASN A 185 18.79 22.70 8.59
N PHE A 186 17.53 23.13 8.41
CA PHE A 186 16.70 22.80 7.25
C PHE A 186 17.24 23.37 5.92
N ALA A 187 17.92 24.53 5.96
CA ALA A 187 18.49 25.19 4.78
C ALA A 187 19.57 24.34 4.07
N ARG A 188 20.36 23.55 4.81
CA ARG A 188 21.39 22.67 4.23
C ARG A 188 20.81 21.46 3.50
N LEU A 189 19.54 21.14 3.74
CA LEU A 189 18.83 20.02 3.12
C LEU A 189 17.99 20.44 1.92
N GLY A 190 18.02 21.73 1.52
CA GLY A 190 17.23 22.23 0.39
C GLY A 190 15.72 22.31 0.66
N ILE A 191 15.29 22.21 1.93
CA ILE A 191 13.88 22.25 2.30
C ILE A 191 13.46 23.71 2.46
N VAL A 192 12.52 24.17 1.63
CA VAL A 192 11.96 25.54 1.69
C VAL A 192 10.60 25.51 2.40
N ILE A 193 10.49 26.20 3.53
CA ILE A 193 9.24 26.32 4.29
C ILE A 193 8.62 27.68 3.96
N GLN A 194 7.50 27.66 3.22
CA GLN A 194 6.88 28.87 2.68
C GLN A 194 6.15 29.75 3.72
N ASN A 195 5.87 29.23 4.92
CA ASN A 195 5.20 29.99 5.98
C ASN A 195 5.98 29.94 7.31
N SER A 196 6.58 31.07 7.66
CA SER A 196 7.51 31.15 8.79
C SER A 196 6.86 31.07 10.17
N ASP A 197 5.56 31.32 10.30
CA ASP A 197 4.87 31.20 11.60
C ASP A 197 4.66 29.74 12.02
N ILE A 198 4.63 28.81 11.06
CA ILE A 198 4.63 27.36 11.31
C ILE A 198 5.95 26.93 11.97
N LEU A 199 7.08 27.62 11.71
CA LEU A 199 8.37 27.31 12.35
C LEU A 199 8.36 27.48 13.87
N LYS A 200 7.53 28.38 14.41
CA LYS A 200 7.40 28.57 15.86
C LYS A 200 6.67 27.39 16.52
N GLN A 201 5.72 26.77 15.81
CA GLN A 201 5.00 25.57 16.24
C GLN A 201 5.84 24.29 16.05
N LEU A 202 6.74 24.28 15.06
CA LEU A 202 7.64 23.16 14.75
C LEU A 202 8.66 22.85 15.87
N LYS A 203 8.87 23.73 16.86
CA LYS A 203 9.73 23.44 18.02
C LYS A 203 9.26 22.25 18.88
N HIS A 204 7.99 21.87 18.75
CA HIS A 204 7.37 20.75 19.46
C HIS A 204 6.97 19.59 18.54
N ILE A 205 7.36 19.64 17.26
CA ILE A 205 7.01 18.65 16.26
C ILE A 205 8.22 17.72 16.06
N ASP A 206 8.07 16.47 16.49
CA ASP A 206 9.11 15.44 16.41
C ASP A 206 9.24 14.78 15.01
N THR A 207 8.32 15.09 14.09
CA THR A 207 8.23 14.42 12.77
C THR A 207 7.88 15.42 11.66
N VAL A 208 8.66 15.44 10.57
CA VAL A 208 8.38 16.25 9.36
C VAL A 208 8.28 15.31 8.16
N ILE A 209 7.23 15.46 7.35
CA ILE A 209 7.01 14.71 6.11
C ILE A 209 7.54 15.54 4.94
N ILE A 210 8.50 15.01 4.19
CA ILE A 210 9.02 15.66 2.97
C ILE A 210 8.64 14.76 1.80
N ASN A 211 7.84 15.28 0.88
CA ASN A 211 7.64 14.67 -0.43
C ASN A 211 8.68 15.27 -1.38
N LEU A 212 9.66 14.46 -1.78
CA LEU A 212 10.65 14.80 -2.81
C LEU A 212 10.15 14.40 -4.19
#